data_AF-A0A2V9C7C0-F1
#
_entry.id   AF-A0A2V9C7C0-F1
#
_cell.length_a   1.000
_cell.length_b   1.000
_cell.length_c   1.000
_cell.angle_alpha   90.00
_cell.angle_beta   90.00
_cell.angle_gamma   90.00
#
_symmetry.space_group_name_H-M   'P 1'
#
loop_
_entity.id
_entity.type
_entity.pdbx_description
1 polymer ?
#
loop_
_entity_poly.entity_id
_entity_poly.type
_entity_poly.pdbx_seq_one_letter_code
_entity_poly.pdbx_strand_id
1 'polypeptide(L)'
;MTGLSEKWCKMTFEELEQKLPNGFHDAAIREINCDFIGRSVVVGMDLLTGGPDDPHSELYRPGRLRVAPVYLFFIEPPDPKYPFVPNGSHLKVDGDSIKVGQNAEVDRLLPMLPQNATTYRFFLEKWNAFLYLAGGGVELSWDDGEAFI
;
A
#
# COMPACT_ATOMS: atom_id res chain seq x y z
N MET A 1 -26.68 -18.55 12.03
CA MET A 1 -25.41 -17.79 11.99
C MET A 1 -25.59 -16.68 10.99
N THR A 2 -25.91 -15.50 11.50
CA THR A 2 -26.19 -14.29 10.72
C THR A 2 -24.93 -13.86 9.99
N GLY A 3 -24.95 -13.94 8.66
CA GLY A 3 -23.92 -13.38 7.80
C GLY A 3 -23.86 -11.88 8.05
N LEU A 4 -22.81 -11.44 8.75
CA LEU A 4 -22.38 -10.06 8.70
C LEU A 4 -22.19 -9.75 7.21
N SER A 5 -22.97 -8.83 6.67
CA SER A 5 -22.68 -8.28 5.35
C SER A 5 -21.30 -7.68 5.46
N GLU A 6 -20.28 -8.35 4.93
CA GLU A 6 -18.96 -7.76 4.74
C GLU A 6 -19.22 -6.50 3.92
N LYS A 7 -19.14 -5.32 4.56
CA LYS A 7 -19.03 -4.07 3.83
C LYS A 7 -17.68 -4.18 3.12
N TRP A 8 -17.72 -4.50 1.84
CA TRP A 8 -16.53 -4.54 1.01
C TRP A 8 -15.90 -3.15 1.09
N CYS A 9 -14.60 -3.09 1.41
CA CYS A 9 -13.72 -1.98 1.10
C CYS A 9 -14.11 -1.43 -0.28
N LYS A 10 -14.65 -0.21 -0.36
CA LYS A 10 -15.18 0.31 -1.63
C LYS A 10 -14.19 1.14 -2.43
N MET A 11 -13.14 1.67 -1.80
CA MET A 11 -12.24 2.60 -2.49
C MET A 11 -11.18 1.84 -3.29
N THR A 12 -10.77 2.40 -4.42
CA THR A 12 -9.54 2.02 -5.10
C THR A 12 -8.32 2.64 -4.42
N PHE A 13 -7.12 2.16 -4.73
CA PHE A 13 -5.89 2.81 -4.27
C PHE A 13 -5.78 4.25 -4.75
N GLU A 14 -6.13 4.52 -6.01
CA GLU A 14 -6.10 5.86 -6.60
C GLU A 14 -7.09 6.82 -5.93
N GLU A 15 -8.31 6.35 -5.61
CA GLU A 15 -9.29 7.15 -4.87
C GLU A 15 -8.79 7.47 -3.44
N LEU A 16 -8.14 6.51 -2.79
CA LEU A 16 -7.53 6.72 -1.48
C LEU A 16 -6.36 7.69 -1.55
N GLU A 17 -5.48 7.54 -2.53
CA GLU A 17 -4.33 8.40 -2.77
C GLU A 17 -4.75 9.85 -2.98
N GLN A 18 -5.79 10.11 -3.79
CA GLN A 18 -6.31 11.45 -4.05
C GLN A 18 -6.88 12.15 -2.80
N LYS A 19 -7.24 11.39 -1.77
CA LYS A 19 -7.74 11.92 -0.48
C LYS A 19 -6.63 12.22 0.51
N LEU A 20 -5.42 11.71 0.28
CA LEU A 20 -4.27 11.93 1.16
C LEU A 20 -3.58 13.26 0.81
N PRO A 21 -3.10 14.04 1.80
CA PRO A 21 -2.46 15.33 1.55
C PRO A 21 -1.27 15.27 0.57
N ASN A 22 -0.45 14.23 0.67
CA ASN A 22 0.69 13.97 -0.22
C ASN A 22 0.58 12.62 -0.94
N GLY A 23 -0.64 12.06 -1.07
CA GLY A 23 -0.80 10.71 -1.60
C GLY A 23 -0.01 9.67 -0.78
N PHE A 24 0.57 8.70 -1.50
CA PHE A 24 1.53 7.75 -0.94
C PHE A 24 2.99 8.12 -1.25
N HIS A 25 3.28 9.40 -1.52
CA HIS A 25 4.63 9.88 -1.77
C HIS A 25 5.40 10.10 -0.47
N ASP A 26 6.69 9.79 -0.51
CA ASP A 26 7.62 9.87 0.62
C ASP A 26 7.18 9.08 1.86
N ALA A 27 6.27 8.11 1.72
CA ALA A 27 5.74 7.33 2.83
C ALA A 27 6.78 6.33 3.35
N ALA A 28 6.52 5.74 4.53
CA ALA A 28 7.35 4.68 5.07
C ALA A 28 6.52 3.48 5.53
N ILE A 29 6.86 2.27 5.08
CA ILE A 29 6.26 1.03 5.57
C ILE A 29 6.97 0.61 6.86
N ARG A 30 6.17 0.40 7.91
CA ARG A 30 6.60 -0.08 9.24
C ARG A 30 6.43 -1.58 9.41
N GLU A 31 5.30 -2.10 8.97
CA GLU A 31 4.93 -3.51 9.13
C GLU A 31 4.00 -3.96 8.01
N ILE A 32 3.99 -5.26 7.74
CA ILE A 32 3.03 -5.90 6.85
C ILE A 32 2.48 -7.14 7.54
N ASN A 33 1.16 -7.22 7.66
CA ASN A 33 0.45 -8.33 8.29
C ASN A 33 -0.48 -9.00 7.28
N CYS A 34 -0.30 -10.30 7.05
CA CYS A 34 -1.13 -11.10 6.14
C CYS A 34 -2.07 -12.01 6.94
N ASP A 35 -3.37 -11.83 6.76
CA ASP A 35 -4.40 -12.70 7.31
C ASP A 35 -5.03 -13.52 6.17
N PHE A 36 -4.64 -14.80 6.07
CA PHE A 36 -5.16 -15.70 5.04
C PHE A 36 -6.60 -16.18 5.32
N ILE A 37 -7.03 -16.18 6.59
CA ILE A 37 -8.39 -16.58 6.95
C ILE A 37 -9.35 -15.42 6.68
N GLY A 38 -9.00 -14.22 7.13
CA GLY A 38 -9.71 -12.97 6.83
C GLY A 38 -9.50 -12.46 5.40
N ARG A 39 -8.61 -13.10 4.63
CA ARG A 39 -8.25 -12.76 3.24
C ARG A 39 -7.84 -11.30 3.10
N SER A 40 -6.98 -10.79 3.97
CA SER A 40 -6.55 -9.39 3.91
C SER A 40 -5.07 -9.19 4.18
N VAL A 41 -4.52 -8.12 3.63
CA VAL A 41 -3.20 -7.59 3.98
C VAL A 41 -3.39 -6.24 4.64
N VAL A 42 -2.70 -6.02 5.76
CA VAL A 42 -2.63 -4.72 6.44
C VAL A 42 -1.18 -4.24 6.42
N VAL A 43 -0.96 -3.08 5.81
CA VAL A 43 0.34 -2.40 5.76
C VAL A 43 0.29 -1.25 6.76
N GLY A 44 1.11 -1.34 7.80
CA GLY A 44 1.33 -0.21 8.71
C GLY A 44 2.27 0.78 8.04
N MET A 45 1.84 2.02 7.89
CA MET A 45 2.57 3.08 7.18
C MET A 45 2.70 4.33 8.04
N ASP A 46 3.74 5.13 7.77
CA ASP A 46 3.84 6.52 8.16
C ASP A 46 3.67 7.35 6.89
N LEU A 47 2.65 8.21 6.85
CA LEU A 47 2.27 8.99 5.67
C LEU A 47 2.67 10.45 5.85
N LEU A 48 3.27 11.05 4.82
CA LEU A 48 3.59 12.47 4.83
C LEU A 48 2.29 13.29 4.75
N THR A 49 2.03 14.08 5.78
CA THR A 49 0.82 14.91 5.91
C THR A 49 1.14 16.40 6.01
N GLY A 50 2.40 16.75 6.25
CA GLY A 50 2.88 18.13 6.20
C GLY A 50 2.80 18.68 4.78
N GLY A 51 2.38 19.94 4.64
CA GLY A 51 2.40 20.65 3.37
C GLY A 51 3.75 21.34 3.14
N PRO A 52 4.13 21.62 1.88
CA PRO A 52 5.39 22.29 1.56
C PRO A 52 5.50 23.70 2.19
N ASP A 53 4.37 24.34 2.44
CA ASP A 53 4.29 25.69 3.06
C ASP A 53 4.04 25.64 4.59
N ASP A 54 3.96 24.45 5.20
CA ASP A 54 3.78 24.29 6.65
C ASP A 54 5.15 24.36 7.37
N PRO A 55 5.25 25.05 8.53
CA PRO A 55 6.41 24.93 9.41
C PRO A 55 6.85 23.50 9.73
N HIS A 56 5.92 22.53 9.64
CA HIS A 56 6.13 21.10 9.82
C HIS A 56 5.90 20.34 8.52
N SER A 57 6.55 20.76 7.42
CA SER A 57 6.44 20.11 6.11
C SER A 57 6.77 18.62 6.12
N GLU A 58 7.60 18.15 7.06
CA GLU A 58 7.98 16.74 7.28
C GLU A 58 7.15 16.07 8.39
N LEU A 59 5.89 16.47 8.56
CA LEU A 59 5.01 15.85 9.54
C LEU A 59 4.44 14.53 9.00
N TYR A 60 4.84 13.42 9.64
CA TYR A 60 4.34 12.09 9.33
C TYR A 60 3.23 11.67 10.28
N ARG A 61 2.17 11.09 9.72
CA ARG A 61 1.05 10.52 10.47
C ARG A 61 1.00 9.00 10.31
N PRO A 62 1.06 8.22 11.40
CA PRO A 62 0.95 6.77 11.33
C PRO A 62 -0.47 6.30 11.00
N GLY A 63 -0.59 5.42 10.02
CA GLY A 63 -1.86 4.79 9.62
C GLY A 63 -1.70 3.34 9.18
N ARG A 64 -2.83 2.69 8.93
CA ARG A 64 -2.93 1.30 8.48
C ARG A 64 -3.75 1.21 7.21
N LEU A 65 -3.08 0.85 6.13
CA LEU A 65 -3.67 0.55 4.83
C LEU A 65 -4.09 -0.91 4.80
N ARG A 66 -5.39 -1.16 4.71
CA ARG A 66 -5.96 -2.51 4.60
C ARG A 66 -6.40 -2.77 3.17
N VAL A 67 -6.00 -3.91 2.62
CA VAL A 67 -6.39 -4.42 1.30
C VAL A 67 -7.23 -5.68 1.49
N ALA A 68 -8.47 -5.68 1.02
CA ALA A 68 -9.33 -6.85 1.16
C ALA A 68 -10.51 -6.93 0.16
N PRO A 69 -10.94 -8.15 -0.21
CA PRO A 69 -10.14 -9.37 -0.11
C PRO A 69 -8.84 -9.23 -0.91
N VAL A 70 -7.73 -9.76 -0.42
CA VAL A 70 -6.44 -9.72 -1.12
C VAL A 70 -6.40 -10.76 -2.24
N TYR A 71 -5.93 -10.36 -3.42
CA TYR A 71 -5.77 -11.21 -4.61
C TYR A 71 -4.31 -11.35 -5.03
N LEU A 72 -3.52 -10.29 -4.86
CA LEU A 72 -2.09 -10.25 -5.16
C LEU A 72 -1.35 -9.54 -4.03
N PHE A 73 -0.26 -10.17 -3.57
CA PHE A 73 0.73 -9.58 -2.69
C PHE A 73 2.09 -10.11 -3.13
N PHE A 74 2.91 -9.26 -3.73
CA PHE A 74 4.19 -9.67 -4.31
C PHE A 74 5.26 -8.60 -4.06
N ILE A 75 6.36 -8.99 -3.42
CA ILE A 75 7.50 -8.10 -3.18
C ILE A 75 8.67 -8.60 -4.02
N GLU A 76 9.20 -7.73 -4.87
CA GLU A 76 10.45 -8.01 -5.58
C GLU A 76 11.64 -8.07 -4.61
N PRO A 77 12.62 -8.95 -4.85
CA PRO A 77 13.84 -8.94 -4.05
C PRO A 77 14.61 -7.62 -4.23
N PRO A 78 15.39 -7.18 -3.23
CA PRO A 78 16.26 -6.00 -3.38
C PRO A 78 17.26 -6.19 -4.52
N ASP A 79 17.52 -5.12 -5.28
CA ASP A 79 18.60 -5.07 -6.26
C ASP A 79 19.96 -5.28 -5.55
N PRO A 80 20.78 -6.25 -5.99
CA PRO A 80 22.05 -6.56 -5.34
C PRO A 80 23.09 -5.42 -5.39
N LYS A 81 22.86 -4.38 -6.20
CA LYS A 81 23.74 -3.21 -6.33
C LYS A 81 23.31 -2.04 -5.45
N TYR A 82 22.14 -2.10 -4.84
CA TYR A 82 21.64 -1.05 -3.96
C TYR A 82 22.06 -1.28 -2.50
N PRO A 83 22.22 -0.22 -1.69
CA PRO A 83 22.70 -0.31 -0.31
C PRO A 83 21.59 -0.77 0.65
N PHE A 84 20.82 -1.79 0.28
CA PHE A 84 19.86 -2.39 1.19
C PHE A 84 20.60 -3.11 2.33
N VAL A 85 20.20 -2.80 3.56
CA VAL A 85 20.68 -3.47 4.77
C VAL A 85 19.47 -3.98 5.54
N PRO A 86 19.35 -5.30 5.83
CA PRO A 86 18.23 -5.86 6.59
C PRO A 86 18.39 -5.59 8.09
N ASN A 87 18.42 -4.31 8.48
CA ASN A 87 18.64 -3.85 9.86
C ASN A 87 17.34 -3.50 10.61
N GLY A 88 16.17 -3.76 10.01
CA GLY A 88 14.87 -3.43 10.59
C GLY A 88 14.46 -1.96 10.48
N SER A 89 15.18 -1.13 9.72
CA SER A 89 14.73 0.23 9.44
C SER A 89 13.47 0.24 8.56
N HIS A 90 12.62 1.24 8.73
CA HIS A 90 11.47 1.50 7.86
C HIS A 90 11.84 1.52 6.37
N LEU A 91 10.94 1.02 5.53
CA LEU A 91 11.11 1.06 4.09
C LEU A 91 10.44 2.32 3.54
N LYS A 92 11.23 3.29 3.08
CA LYS A 92 10.70 4.46 2.37
C LYS A 92 10.15 4.04 1.00
N VAL A 93 8.99 4.60 0.65
CA VAL A 93 8.25 4.21 -0.54
C VAL A 93 7.54 5.38 -1.22
N ASP A 94 7.36 5.21 -2.53
CA ASP A 94 6.45 6.01 -3.35
C ASP A 94 5.37 5.12 -3.98
N GLY A 95 4.11 5.53 -3.86
CA GLY A 95 2.99 4.89 -4.54
C GLY A 95 2.89 5.27 -6.02
N ASP A 96 2.45 4.33 -6.86
CA ASP A 96 2.05 4.58 -8.24
C ASP A 96 1.11 3.45 -8.71
N SER A 97 0.28 3.72 -9.72
CA SER A 97 -0.48 2.66 -10.39
C SER A 97 0.47 1.67 -11.08
N ILE A 98 0.02 0.42 -11.20
CA ILE A 98 0.78 -0.62 -11.94
C ILE A 98 0.75 -0.29 -13.44
N LYS A 99 1.91 -0.36 -14.11
CA LYS A 99 2.01 -0.20 -15.55
C LYS A 99 2.48 -1.51 -16.18
N VAL A 100 1.78 -1.95 -17.22
CA VAL A 100 2.12 -3.17 -17.96
C VAL A 100 3.51 -3.06 -18.57
N GLY A 101 4.28 -4.15 -18.56
CA GLY A 101 5.61 -4.23 -19.14
C GLY A 101 6.74 -3.93 -18.17
N GLN A 102 6.44 -3.71 -16.89
CA GLN A 102 7.44 -3.43 -15.85
C GLN A 102 7.94 -4.69 -15.14
N ASN A 103 7.08 -5.71 -15.01
CA ASN A 103 7.44 -6.99 -14.42
C ASN A 103 6.64 -8.11 -15.10
N ALA A 104 7.34 -9.04 -15.74
CA ALA A 104 6.72 -10.10 -16.54
C ALA A 104 5.82 -11.05 -15.73
N GLU A 105 6.14 -11.31 -14.46
CA GLU A 105 5.30 -12.15 -13.61
C GLU A 105 4.02 -11.41 -13.19
N VAL A 106 4.13 -10.14 -12.81
CA VAL A 106 2.95 -9.32 -12.50
C VAL A 106 2.08 -9.18 -13.74
N ASP A 107 2.67 -8.88 -14.90
CA ASP A 107 1.96 -8.76 -16.18
C ASP A 107 1.17 -10.03 -16.54
N ARG A 108 1.72 -11.21 -16.21
CA ARG A 108 1.05 -12.50 -16.41
C ARG A 108 -0.14 -12.69 -15.46
N LEU A 109 -0.08 -12.13 -14.26
CA LEU A 109 -1.09 -12.29 -13.20
C LEU A 109 -2.23 -11.27 -13.31
N LEU A 110 -1.97 -10.04 -13.76
CA LEU A 110 -2.97 -8.98 -13.85
C LEU A 110 -4.26 -9.39 -14.60
N PRO A 111 -4.20 -10.06 -15.78
CA PRO A 111 -5.41 -10.47 -16.49
C PRO A 111 -6.23 -11.56 -15.78
N MET A 112 -5.67 -12.22 -14.77
CA MET A 112 -6.34 -13.25 -13.97
C MET A 112 -7.11 -12.67 -12.78
N LEU A 113 -6.93 -11.38 -12.47
CA LEU A 113 -7.62 -10.73 -11.36
C LEU A 113 -9.11 -10.53 -11.69
N PRO A 114 -9.98 -10.49 -10.66
CA PRO A 114 -11.37 -10.10 -10.84
C PRO A 114 -11.50 -8.74 -11.54
N GLN A 115 -12.52 -8.57 -12.39
CA GLN A 115 -12.72 -7.34 -13.19
C GLN A 115 -12.80 -6.05 -12.35
N ASN A 116 -13.20 -6.16 -11.08
CA ASN A 116 -13.34 -5.05 -10.14
C ASN A 116 -12.19 -5.00 -9.11
N ALA A 117 -11.08 -5.70 -9.35
CA ALA A 117 -9.91 -5.58 -8.49
C ALA A 117 -9.27 -4.20 -8.64
N THR A 118 -8.87 -3.61 -7.51
CA THR A 118 -7.95 -2.47 -7.50
C THR A 118 -6.52 -3.00 -7.40
N THR A 119 -5.60 -2.36 -8.13
CA THR A 119 -4.20 -2.80 -8.24
C THR A 119 -3.28 -1.62 -8.05
N TYR A 120 -2.18 -1.80 -7.32
CA TYR A 120 -1.27 -0.70 -7.02
C TYR A 120 0.13 -1.21 -6.72
N ARG A 121 1.11 -0.31 -6.75
CA ARG A 121 2.49 -0.65 -6.38
C ARG A 121 3.14 0.44 -5.55
N PHE A 122 4.12 0.02 -4.78
CA PHE A 122 5.01 0.88 -4.02
C PHE A 122 6.44 0.66 -4.50
N PHE A 123 7.11 1.70 -4.96
CA PHE A 123 8.55 1.67 -5.18
C PHE A 123 9.26 1.66 -3.83
N LEU A 124 10.19 0.73 -3.62
CA LEU A 124 10.96 0.56 -2.40
C LEU A 124 12.35 1.21 -2.60
N GLU A 125 12.54 2.44 -2.14
CA GLU A 125 13.69 3.28 -2.54
C GLU A 125 15.06 2.60 -2.39
N LYS A 126 15.33 2.03 -1.21
CA LYS A 126 16.63 1.40 -0.91
C LYS A 126 16.78 0.01 -1.52
N TRP A 127 15.69 -0.59 -2.00
CA TRP A 127 15.71 -1.89 -2.67
C TRP A 127 15.82 -1.72 -4.18
N ASN A 128 15.47 -0.56 -4.73
CA ASN A 128 15.28 -0.37 -6.17
C ASN A 128 14.36 -1.43 -6.78
N ALA A 129 13.24 -1.68 -6.10
CA ALA A 129 12.34 -2.78 -6.36
C ALA A 129 10.90 -2.34 -6.05
N PHE A 130 9.91 -3.16 -6.39
CA PHE A 130 8.50 -2.86 -6.16
C PHE A 130 7.81 -3.87 -5.23
N LEU A 131 6.92 -3.37 -4.39
CA LEU A 131 5.84 -4.14 -3.76
C LEU A 131 4.57 -3.93 -4.58
N TYR A 132 3.91 -5.02 -4.98
CA TYR A 132 2.67 -5.04 -5.75
C TYR A 132 1.52 -5.56 -4.90
N LEU A 133 0.37 -4.90 -4.99
CA LEU A 133 -0.86 -5.24 -4.30
C LEU A 133 -2.03 -5.29 -5.28
N ALA A 134 -2.91 -6.26 -5.08
CA ALA A 134 -4.24 -6.22 -5.65
C ALA A 134 -5.27 -6.76 -4.66
N GLY A 135 -6.47 -6.18 -4.67
CA GLY A 135 -7.56 -6.65 -3.85
C GLY A 135 -8.92 -6.16 -4.34
N GLY A 136 -9.98 -6.54 -3.64
CA GLY A 136 -11.33 -6.08 -3.93
C GLY A 136 -11.58 -4.61 -3.57
N GLY A 137 -10.71 -4.01 -2.76
CA GLY A 137 -10.71 -2.60 -2.41
C GLY A 137 -9.72 -2.31 -1.27
N VAL A 138 -9.64 -1.04 -0.90
CA VAL A 138 -8.78 -0.56 0.19
C VAL A 138 -9.49 0.35 1.18
N GLU A 139 -8.93 0.40 2.39
CA GLU A 139 -9.32 1.27 3.49
C GLU A 139 -8.06 1.77 4.20
N LEU A 140 -8.09 3.02 4.67
CA LEU A 140 -7.09 3.56 5.59
C LEU A 140 -7.74 3.81 6.95
N SER A 141 -7.00 3.56 8.01
CA SER A 141 -7.33 3.98 9.37
C SER A 141 -6.11 4.65 10.02
N TRP A 142 -6.33 5.69 10.80
CA TRP A 142 -5.26 6.34 11.55
C TRP A 142 -5.03 5.64 12.88
N ASP A 143 -3.78 5.53 13.31
CA ASP A 143 -3.45 4.87 14.58
C ASP A 143 -3.89 5.66 15.81
N ASP A 144 -4.13 6.97 15.65
CA ASP A 144 -4.69 7.86 16.69
C ASP A 144 -6.22 7.71 16.87
N GLY A 145 -6.87 6.86 16.07
CA GLY A 145 -8.29 6.57 16.17
C GLY A 145 -9.22 7.60 15.53
N GLU A 146 -8.69 8.62 14.86
CA GLU A 146 -9.54 9.50 14.04
C GLU A 146 -10.08 8.76 12.81
N ALA A 147 -11.31 9.10 12.44
CA ALA A 147 -11.96 8.53 11.26
C ALA A 147 -11.27 9.00 9.98
N PHE A 148 -11.05 8.07 9.05
CA PHE A 148 -10.71 8.39 7.67
C PHE A 148 -11.99 8.77 6.90
N ILE A 149 -11.96 9.86 6.12
CA ILE A 149 -13.13 10.48 5.47
C ILE A 149 -13.39 9.90 4.08
#